data_AF-A0A1Y1QV74-F1
#
_entry.id   AF-A0A1Y1QV74-F1
#
_cell.length_a   1.000
_cell.length_b   1.000
_cell.length_c   1.000
_cell.angle_alpha   90.00
_cell.angle_beta   90.00
_cell.angle_gamma   90.00
#
_symmetry.space_group_name_H-M   'P 1'
#
loop_
_entity.id
_entity.type
_entity.pdbx_description
1 polymer ?
#
loop_
_entity_poly.entity_id
_entity_poly.type
_entity_poly.pdbx_seq_one_letter_code
_entity_poly.pdbx_strand_id
1 'polypeptide(L)'
;MQHTLPFICNTVLSFALLSGTAMADWVLNNQQSALYFVSIKKDHIAETHTFKTLSGGITKAGQGSLNIDLASVSTNIDIRDQRMREQLFDAKKFAMASVSSATLCK
;
A
#
# COMPACT_ATOMS: atom_id res chain seq x y z
N MET A 1 7.05 -1.31 60.44
CA MET A 1 6.61 -1.71 59.07
C MET A 1 6.43 -0.46 58.20
N GLN A 2 7.50 0.20 57.70
CA GLN A 2 7.34 1.46 56.94
C GLN A 2 8.37 1.69 55.79
N HIS A 3 9.18 0.71 55.38
CA HIS A 3 10.29 0.95 54.42
C HIS A 3 10.17 0.26 53.04
N THR A 4 9.00 -0.20 52.61
CA THR A 4 8.84 -0.86 51.28
C THR A 4 8.27 0.04 50.17
N LEU A 5 7.84 1.28 50.49
CA LEU A 5 7.26 2.23 49.53
C LEU A 5 8.22 2.80 48.45
N PRO A 6 9.51 3.11 48.70
CA PRO A 6 10.35 3.73 47.67
C PRO A 6 10.83 2.74 46.60
N PHE A 7 10.88 1.43 46.92
CA PHE A 7 11.33 0.40 45.99
C PHE A 7 10.34 0.14 44.86
N ILE A 8 9.04 0.26 45.11
CA ILE A 8 7.99 0.04 44.11
C ILE A 8 7.89 1.24 43.15
N CYS A 9 8.14 2.46 43.64
CA CYS A 9 8.09 3.67 42.82
C CYS A 9 9.28 3.76 41.83
N ASN A 10 10.45 3.27 42.23
CA ASN A 10 11.65 3.33 41.39
C ASN A 10 11.62 2.32 40.22
N THR A 11 10.94 1.18 40.39
CA THR A 11 10.74 0.18 39.32
C THR A 11 9.69 0.63 38.30
N VAL A 12 8.64 1.33 38.71
CA VAL A 12 7.62 1.85 37.78
C VAL A 12 8.18 2.97 36.89
N LEU A 13 9.03 3.83 37.43
CA LEU A 13 9.67 4.91 36.66
C LEU A 13 10.62 4.39 35.57
N SER A 14 11.24 3.23 35.80
CA SER A 14 12.13 2.59 34.83
C SER A 14 11.39 1.94 33.65
N PHE A 15 10.12 1.52 33.83
CA PHE A 15 9.33 0.88 32.78
C PHE A 15 8.71 1.90 31.80
N ALA A 16 8.43 3.12 32.26
CA ALA A 16 7.87 4.19 31.41
C ALA A 16 8.85 4.67 30.32
N LEU A 17 10.16 4.59 30.57
CA LEU A 17 11.22 5.02 29.64
C LEU A 17 11.44 4.06 28.45
N LEU A 18 10.85 2.86 28.48
CA LEU A 18 10.88 1.91 27.35
C LEU A 18 9.71 2.09 26.38
N SER A 19 8.85 3.09 26.56
CA SER A 19 7.79 3.43 25.63
C SER A 19 8.38 4.02 24.35
N GLY A 20 8.92 3.16 23.48
CA GLY A 20 9.48 3.55 22.19
C GLY A 20 8.45 4.31 21.38
N THR A 21 8.83 5.46 20.83
CA THR A 21 7.99 6.19 19.87
C THR A 21 7.76 5.30 18.66
N ALA A 22 6.51 4.82 18.48
CA ALA A 22 6.11 4.08 17.29
C ALA A 22 6.19 5.01 16.07
N MET A 23 7.32 4.93 15.38
CA MET A 23 7.61 5.65 14.16
C MET A 23 7.05 4.84 12.97
N ALA A 24 5.72 4.81 12.82
CA ALA A 24 5.08 4.02 11.78
C ALA A 24 4.95 4.83 10.48
N ASP A 25 5.70 4.44 9.46
CA ASP A 25 5.32 4.75 8.07
C ASP A 25 4.04 3.97 7.73
N TRP A 26 3.16 4.55 6.91
CA TRP A 26 1.97 3.85 6.46
C TRP A 26 2.36 2.87 5.36
N VAL A 27 1.97 1.61 5.51
CA VAL A 27 2.18 0.57 4.49
C VAL A 27 0.82 0.15 3.94
N LEU A 28 0.73 0.06 2.61
CA LEU A 28 -0.48 -0.38 1.94
C LEU A 28 -0.77 -1.86 2.27
N ASN A 29 -1.96 -2.13 2.79
CA ASN A 29 -2.44 -3.50 2.98
C ASN A 29 -3.14 -4.00 1.71
N ASN A 30 -2.46 -4.85 0.92
CA ASN A 30 -3.01 -5.35 -0.35
C ASN A 30 -4.32 -6.14 -0.19
N GLN A 31 -4.53 -6.83 0.94
CA GLN A 31 -5.74 -7.61 1.19
C GLN A 31 -6.98 -6.75 1.45
N GLN A 32 -6.76 -5.49 1.84
CA GLN A 32 -7.82 -4.52 2.15
C GLN A 32 -7.85 -3.35 1.16
N SER A 33 -7.04 -3.42 0.10
CA SER A 33 -6.91 -2.36 -0.91
C SER A 33 -7.27 -2.92 -2.28
N ALA A 34 -7.89 -2.10 -3.12
CA ALA A 34 -8.18 -2.45 -4.50
C ALA A 34 -8.03 -1.21 -5.38
N LEU A 35 -7.55 -1.42 -6.61
CA LEU A 35 -7.47 -0.40 -7.64
C LEU A 35 -8.24 -0.90 -8.85
N TYR A 36 -9.27 -0.13 -9.23
CA TYR A 36 -10.11 -0.45 -10.37
C TYR A 36 -9.87 0.50 -11.52
N PHE A 37 -9.95 -0.02 -12.75
CA PHE A 37 -10.03 0.78 -13.97
C PHE A 37 -11.20 0.31 -14.81
N VAL A 38 -11.83 1.24 -15.51
CA VAL A 38 -13.03 0.99 -16.31
C VAL A 38 -12.72 1.24 -17.78
N SER A 39 -13.09 0.29 -18.63
CA SER A 39 -13.03 0.44 -20.08
C SER A 39 -14.43 0.43 -20.66
N ILE A 40 -14.69 1.26 -21.68
CA ILE A 40 -15.95 1.26 -22.42
C ILE A 40 -15.70 0.62 -23.79
N LYS A 41 -16.55 -0.33 -24.19
CA LYS A 41 -16.56 -0.92 -25.53
C LYS A 41 -17.91 -0.71 -26.20
N LYS A 42 -17.92 -0.65 -27.54
CA LYS A 42 -19.14 -0.40 -28.34
C LYS A 42 -19.92 0.83 -27.85
N ASP A 43 -19.16 1.87 -27.49
CA ASP A 43 -19.61 3.18 -26.99
C ASP A 43 -20.36 3.19 -25.66
N HIS A 44 -20.91 2.06 -25.19
CA HIS A 44 -21.83 2.04 -24.05
C HIS A 44 -21.60 0.89 -23.04
N ILE A 45 -20.79 -0.12 -23.36
CA ILE A 45 -20.59 -1.27 -22.47
C ILE A 45 -19.37 -1.00 -21.58
N ALA A 46 -19.62 -0.59 -20.35
CA ALA A 46 -18.59 -0.43 -19.33
C ALA A 46 -18.20 -1.79 -18.72
N GLU A 47 -16.89 -2.03 -18.62
CA GLU A 47 -16.32 -3.20 -17.96
C GLU A 47 -15.33 -2.72 -16.90
N THR A 48 -15.43 -3.28 -15.69
CA THR A 48 -14.56 -2.95 -14.56
C THR A 48 -13.50 -4.03 -14.41
N HIS A 49 -12.26 -3.60 -14.25
CA HIS A 49 -11.08 -4.45 -14.14
C HIS A 49 -10.26 -4.03 -12.93
N THR A 50 -9.37 -4.91 -12.45
CA THR A 50 -8.55 -4.65 -11.26
C THR A 50 -7.13 -5.18 -11.43
N PHE A 51 -6.26 -4.87 -10.48
CA PHE A 51 -4.94 -5.49 -10.30
C PHE A 51 -4.92 -6.22 -8.96
N LYS A 52 -4.41 -7.46 -8.96
CA LYS A 52 -4.40 -8.30 -7.75
C LYS A 52 -3.26 -7.95 -6.78
N THR A 53 -2.19 -7.35 -7.29
CA THR A 53 -0.98 -7.07 -6.52
C THR A 53 -0.67 -5.58 -6.54
N LEU A 54 -0.89 -4.95 -5.39
CA LEU A 54 -0.58 -3.57 -5.10
C LEU A 54 0.40 -3.53 -3.92
N SER A 55 1.31 -2.56 -3.94
CA SER A 55 2.16 -2.23 -2.81
C SER A 55 2.38 -0.73 -2.75
N GLY A 56 2.85 -0.22 -1.63
CA GLY A 56 3.03 1.22 -1.48
C GLY A 56 3.01 1.64 -0.03
N GLY A 57 3.04 2.94 0.18
CA GLY A 57 3.05 3.51 1.51
C GLY A 57 3.17 5.03 1.50
N ILE A 58 3.02 5.60 2.69
CA ILE A 58 3.19 7.03 2.95
C ILE A 58 4.28 7.17 4.00
N THR A 59 5.36 7.84 3.62
CA THR A 59 6.47 8.15 4.52
C THR A 59 6.07 9.27 5.50
N LYS A 60 6.79 9.42 6.61
CA LYS A 60 6.61 10.57 7.52
C LYS A 60 6.70 11.95 6.86
N ALA A 61 7.43 12.06 5.76
CA ALA A 61 7.52 13.31 5.00
C ALA A 61 6.24 13.62 4.19
N GLY A 62 5.23 12.75 4.27
CA GLY A 62 3.98 12.83 3.51
C GLY A 62 4.11 12.33 2.07
N GLN A 63 5.30 11.89 1.65
CA GLN A 63 5.51 11.33 0.32
C GLN A 63 4.77 9.99 0.22
N GLY A 64 3.76 9.93 -0.64
CA GLY A 64 3.00 8.74 -0.98
C GLY A 64 3.59 8.02 -2.19
N SER A 65 3.52 6.69 -2.17
CA SER A 65 3.86 5.82 -3.30
C SER A 65 2.82 4.71 -3.45
N LEU A 66 2.49 4.38 -4.69
CA LEU A 66 1.68 3.23 -5.07
C LEU A 66 2.36 2.53 -6.24
N ASN A 67 2.62 1.25 -6.07
CA ASN A 67 3.23 0.36 -7.04
C ASN A 67 2.21 -0.70 -7.44
N ILE A 68 1.99 -0.81 -8.74
CA ILE A 68 1.01 -1.70 -9.35
C ILE A 68 1.79 -2.72 -10.18
N ASP A 69 1.65 -4.00 -9.86
CA ASP A 69 2.19 -5.08 -10.68
C ASP A 69 1.30 -5.26 -11.91
N LEU A 70 1.83 -4.93 -13.08
CA LEU A 70 1.08 -4.96 -14.34
C LEU A 70 0.80 -6.40 -14.82
N ALA A 71 1.57 -7.38 -14.35
CA ALA A 71 1.29 -8.80 -14.61
C ALA A 71 0.09 -9.31 -13.78
N SER A 72 -0.32 -8.59 -12.73
CA SER A 72 -1.42 -8.96 -11.84
C SER A 72 -2.80 -8.49 -12.32
N VAL A 73 -2.89 -7.95 -13.55
CA VAL A 73 -4.16 -7.51 -14.15
C VAL A 73 -5.21 -8.62 -14.15
N SER A 74 -6.44 -8.27 -13.80
CA SER A 74 -7.57 -9.18 -13.77
C SER A 74 -8.83 -8.52 -14.32
N THR A 75 -9.32 -9.08 -15.42
CA THR A 75 -10.52 -8.64 -16.13
C THR A 75 -11.65 -9.69 -16.06
N ASN A 76 -11.48 -10.72 -15.22
CA ASN A 76 -12.32 -11.93 -15.15
C ASN A 76 -12.37 -12.76 -16.46
N ILE A 77 -11.46 -12.51 -17.41
CA ILE A 77 -11.34 -13.24 -18.67
C ILE A 77 -9.85 -13.50 -18.94
N ASP A 78 -9.40 -14.74 -18.77
CA ASP A 78 -7.96 -15.09 -18.80
C ASP A 78 -7.26 -14.69 -20.11
N ILE A 79 -7.90 -14.90 -21.26
CA ILE A 79 -7.32 -14.53 -22.57
C ILE A 79 -7.19 -13.01 -22.73
N ARG A 80 -8.07 -12.22 -22.10
CA ARG A 80 -7.97 -10.76 -22.09
C ARG A 80 -6.85 -10.32 -21.16
N ASP A 81 -6.69 -10.98 -20.01
CA ASP A 81 -5.59 -10.71 -19.10
C ASP A 81 -4.24 -10.98 -19.78
N GLN A 82 -4.13 -12.09 -20.55
CA GLN A 82 -2.94 -12.38 -21.35
C GLN A 82 -2.64 -11.27 -22.37
N ARG A 83 -3.64 -10.86 -23.16
CA ARG A 83 -3.46 -9.79 -24.16
C ARG A 83 -3.11 -8.46 -23.53
N MET A 84 -3.70 -8.11 -22.39
CA MET A 84 -3.36 -6.88 -21.64
C MET A 84 -1.90 -6.90 -21.20
N ARG A 85 -1.41 -8.03 -20.68
CA ARG A 85 0.00 -8.17 -20.29
C ARG A 85 0.95 -8.09 -21.48
N GLU A 86 0.63 -8.73 -22.59
CA GLU A 86 1.55 -8.86 -23.73
C GLU A 86 1.51 -7.67 -24.69
N GLN A 87 0.33 -7.10 -24.92
CA GLN A 87 0.11 -6.13 -26.02
C GLN A 87 -0.10 -4.70 -25.52
N LEU A 88 -0.75 -4.51 -24.38
CA LEU A 88 -1.04 -3.17 -23.85
C LEU A 88 0.07 -2.69 -22.90
N PHE A 89 0.36 -3.49 -21.88
CA PHE A 89 1.32 -3.12 -20.84
C PHE A 89 2.75 -3.56 -21.16
N ASP A 90 2.93 -4.53 -22.05
CA ASP A 90 4.22 -5.20 -22.29
C ASP A 90 4.91 -5.55 -20.96
N ALA A 91 4.21 -6.31 -20.11
CA ALA A 91 4.57 -6.54 -18.71
C ALA A 91 5.92 -7.27 -18.52
N LYS A 92 6.45 -7.87 -19.60
CA LYS A 92 7.82 -8.44 -19.61
C LYS A 92 8.88 -7.34 -19.61
N LYS A 93 8.60 -6.22 -20.28
CA LYS A 93 9.47 -5.04 -20.35
C LYS A 93 9.17 -4.04 -19.25
N PHE A 94 7.89 -3.85 -18.92
CA PHE A 94 7.40 -2.92 -17.90
C PHE A 94 6.62 -3.69 -16.83
N ALA A 95 7.33 -4.28 -15.88
CA ALA A 95 6.68 -5.12 -14.85
C ALA A 95 5.80 -4.32 -13.88
N MET A 96 6.14 -3.05 -13.63
CA MET A 96 5.52 -2.24 -12.57
C MET A 96 5.18 -0.84 -13.08
N ALA A 97 3.97 -0.38 -12.76
CA ALA A 97 3.61 1.03 -12.83
C ALA A 97 3.71 1.65 -11.43
N SER A 98 4.33 2.83 -11.32
CA SER A 98 4.50 3.53 -10.05
C SER A 98 3.84 4.90 -10.10
N VAL A 99 3.08 5.22 -9.06
CA VAL A 99 2.50 6.54 -8.81
C VAL A 99 3.17 7.10 -7.56
N SER A 100 3.69 8.31 -7.65
CA SER A 100 4.36 8.99 -6.54
C SER A 100 3.74 10.37 -6.35
N SER A 101 3.50 10.75 -5.10
CA SER A 101 2.97 12.07 -4.74
C SER A 101 3.96 12.82 -3.87
N ALA A 102 4.53 13.90 -4.39
CA ALA A 102 5.36 14.79 -3.58
C ALA A 102 4.49 15.67 -2.70
N THR A 103 4.86 15.79 -1.42
CA THR A 103 4.25 16.76 -0.52
C THR A 103 4.67 18.17 -0.97
N LEU A 104 3.78 18.88 -1.66
CA LEU A 104 3.86 20.33 -1.73
C LEU A 104 3.31 20.89 -0.42
N CYS A 105 4.16 21.00 0.60
CA CYS A 105 3.84 21.78 1.78
C CYS A 105 4.23 23.23 1.48
N LYS A 106 3.25 24.11 1.37
CA LYS A 106 3.42 25.56 1.45
C LYS A 106 2.50 26.08 2.54
#